data_AF-A0A3P6PV93-F1
#
_entry.id   AF-A0A3P6PV93-F1
#
_cell.length_a   1.000
_cell.length_b   1.000
_cell.length_c   1.000
_cell.angle_alpha   90.00
_cell.angle_beta   90.00
_cell.angle_gamma   90.00
#
_symmetry.space_group_name_H-M   'P 1'
#
loop_
_entity.id
_entity.type
_entity.pdbx_description
1 polymer ?
#
loop_
_entity_poly.entity_id
_entity_poly.type
_entity_poly.pdbx_seq_one_letter_code
_entity_poly.pdbx_strand_id
1 'polypeptide(L)'
;MVRHRAILRSAKFDLPSPLMLNITITQATYGSRVLLCPDITSESDSCQELMGPKVETTEKKTVMFPLDEGAQRFAVVLYHDKAEQFGPANFIIHSIEIRSTNDEILC
;
A
#
# COMPACT_ATOMS: atom_id res chain seq x y z
N MET A 1 -14.76 -6.08 -17.66
CA MET A 1 -14.01 -4.87 -17.26
C MET A 1 -12.62 -5.29 -16.80
N VAL A 2 -11.57 -4.83 -17.48
CA VAL A 2 -10.19 -5.09 -17.06
C VAL A 2 -9.98 -4.41 -15.70
N ARG A 3 -9.59 -5.17 -14.68
CA ARG A 3 -9.26 -4.57 -13.38
C ARG A 3 -7.85 -3.99 -13.49
N HIS A 4 -7.76 -2.66 -13.56
CA HIS A 4 -6.54 -1.86 -13.55
C HIS A 4 -5.82 -1.86 -12.19
N ARG A 5 -5.97 -2.94 -11.41
CA ARG A 5 -5.45 -3.01 -10.05
C ARG A 5 -5.13 -4.42 -9.58
N ALA A 6 -4.05 -4.53 -8.81
CA ALA A 6 -3.78 -5.67 -7.95
C ALA A 6 -4.03 -5.26 -6.49
N ILE A 7 -4.55 -6.18 -5.68
CA ILE A 7 -4.91 -5.90 -4.29
C ILE A 7 -4.27 -6.96 -3.40
N LEU A 8 -3.39 -6.53 -2.51
CA LEU A 8 -2.89 -7.35 -1.41
C LEU A 8 -3.70 -7.01 -0.15
N ARG A 9 -4.32 -8.02 0.44
CA ARG A 9 -5.16 -7.85 1.64
C ARG A 9 -4.44 -8.42 2.84
N SER A 10 -4.47 -7.70 3.96
CA SER A 10 -4.03 -8.24 5.22
C SER A 10 -4.97 -9.37 5.67
N ALA A 11 -4.49 -10.23 6.57
CA ALA A 11 -5.39 -11.02 7.40
C ALA A 11 -6.27 -10.09 8.25
N LYS A 12 -7.38 -10.62 8.77
CA LYS A 12 -8.12 -9.92 9.82
C LYS A 12 -7.29 -9.99 11.10
N PHE A 13 -7.16 -8.86 11.78
CA PHE A 13 -6.47 -8.74 13.06
C PHE A 13 -7.29 -7.89 14.03
N ASP A 14 -6.86 -7.87 15.28
CA ASP A 14 -7.37 -7.00 16.32
C ASP A 14 -6.16 -6.36 17.00
N LEU A 15 -6.12 -5.04 17.07
CA LEU A 15 -4.96 -4.32 17.57
C LEU A 15 -5.17 -3.96 19.04
N PRO A 16 -4.27 -4.37 19.95
CA PRO A 16 -4.41 -4.05 21.38
C PRO A 16 -4.06 -2.59 21.71
N SER A 17 -3.41 -1.89 20.77
CA SER A 17 -3.00 -0.50 20.85
C SER A 17 -2.70 0.02 19.44
N PRO A 18 -2.58 1.34 19.24
CA PRO A 18 -2.10 1.88 17.97
C PRO A 18 -0.71 1.35 17.61
N LEU A 19 -0.50 1.01 16.33
CA LEU A 19 0.75 0.47 15.80
C LEU A 19 1.17 1.22 14.53
N MET A 20 2.41 1.04 14.10
CA MET A 20 2.93 1.60 12.85
C MET A 20 3.07 0.52 11.79
N LEU A 21 2.42 0.72 10.64
CA LEU A 21 2.57 -0.11 9.45
C LEU A 21 3.67 0.47 8.56
N ASN A 22 4.74 -0.30 8.37
CA ASN A 22 5.85 0.06 7.50
C ASN A 22 5.84 -0.81 6.26
N ILE A 23 5.66 -0.19 5.09
CA ILE A 23 5.63 -0.91 3.82
C ILE A 23 6.77 -0.44 2.94
N THR A 24 7.62 -1.37 2.53
CA THR A 24 8.74 -1.09 1.63
C THR A 24 8.41 -1.54 0.22
N ILE A 25 8.33 -0.61 -0.72
CA ILE A 25 7.87 -0.85 -2.10
C ILE A 25 8.85 -0.25 -3.10
N THR A 26 9.06 -0.95 -4.21
CA THR A 26 9.63 -0.38 -5.43
C THR A 26 8.54 -0.26 -6.49
N GLN A 27 8.42 0.94 -7.06
CA GLN A 27 7.58 1.24 -8.20
C GLN A 27 8.46 1.71 -9.36
N ALA A 28 8.32 1.09 -10.53
CA ALA A 28 9.17 1.37 -11.69
C ALA A 28 8.41 1.96 -12.89
N THR A 29 7.09 2.10 -12.80
CA THR A 29 6.24 2.47 -13.94
C THR A 29 5.60 3.84 -13.72
N TYR A 30 5.66 4.70 -14.74
CA TYR A 30 5.03 6.01 -14.71
C TYR A 30 3.51 5.88 -14.80
N GLY A 31 2.78 6.70 -14.04
CA GLY A 31 1.32 6.71 -14.04
C GLY A 31 0.67 5.67 -13.11
N SER A 32 1.46 4.78 -12.49
CA SER A 32 0.96 3.87 -11.47
C SER A 32 0.91 4.51 -10.08
N ARG A 33 0.02 4.00 -9.22
CA ARG A 33 -0.21 4.50 -7.85
C ARG A 33 -0.22 3.33 -6.87
N VAL A 34 0.23 3.59 -5.64
CA VAL A 34 0.09 2.66 -4.51
C VAL A 34 -0.81 3.33 -3.48
N LEU A 35 -1.90 2.65 -3.12
CA LEU A 35 -2.87 3.14 -2.14
C LEU A 35 -2.96 2.18 -0.96
N LEU A 36 -3.23 2.72 0.23
CA LEU A 36 -3.58 1.98 1.42
C LEU A 36 -5.04 2.24 1.76
N CYS A 37 -5.85 1.19 1.82
CA CYS A 37 -7.27 1.28 2.12
C CYS A 37 -7.57 0.57 3.46
N PRO A 38 -8.39 1.16 4.34
CA PRO A 38 -8.79 0.54 5.60
C PRO A 38 -9.79 -0.63 5.42
N ASP A 39 -10.42 -0.79 4.24
CA ASP A 39 -11.37 -1.89 3.96
C ASP A 39 -11.27 -2.47 2.54
N ILE A 40 -11.93 -3.62 2.33
CA ILE A 40 -11.95 -4.44 1.11
C ILE A 40 -12.69 -3.80 -0.06
N THR A 41 -13.58 -2.85 0.20
CA THR A 41 -14.48 -2.29 -0.83
C THR A 41 -13.72 -1.49 -1.88
N SER A 42 -12.49 -1.04 -1.60
CA SER A 42 -11.59 -0.44 -2.58
C SER A 42 -12.22 0.72 -3.36
N GLU A 43 -13.17 1.41 -2.73
CA GLU A 43 -13.72 2.69 -3.17
C GLU A 43 -12.72 3.77 -2.76
N SER A 44 -12.20 4.48 -3.76
CA SER A 44 -11.01 5.33 -3.69
C SER A 44 -11.05 6.41 -2.61
N ASP A 45 -12.26 6.83 -2.21
CA ASP A 45 -12.47 8.01 -1.38
C ASP A 45 -11.97 7.82 0.06
N SER A 46 -11.81 6.56 0.48
CA SER A 46 -11.28 6.20 1.80
C SER A 46 -9.82 5.72 1.78
N CYS A 47 -9.20 5.64 0.60
CA CYS A 47 -7.84 5.15 0.47
C CYS A 47 -6.82 6.28 0.51
N GLN A 48 -5.76 6.09 1.28
CA GLN A 48 -4.62 7.01 1.30
C GLN A 48 -3.60 6.65 0.22
N GLU A 49 -3.14 7.64 -0.54
CA GLU A 49 -2.03 7.45 -1.47
C GLU A 49 -0.69 7.36 -0.73
N LEU A 50 0.06 6.29 -1.00
CA LEU A 50 1.41 6.07 -0.47
C LEU A 50 2.49 6.50 -1.48
N MET A 51 2.25 6.25 -2.77
CA MET A 51 3.20 6.51 -3.87
C MET A 51 2.50 6.79 -5.20
N GLY A 52 3.17 7.52 -6.09
CA GLY A 52 2.73 7.82 -7.45
C GLY A 52 2.15 9.22 -7.62
N PRO A 53 1.63 9.56 -8.82
CA PRO A 53 1.85 8.86 -10.10
C PRO A 53 3.24 9.13 -10.71
N LYS A 54 4.04 10.02 -10.12
CA LYS A 54 5.32 10.45 -10.68
C LYS A 54 6.46 9.55 -10.20
N VAL A 55 7.05 8.81 -11.14
CA VAL A 55 8.29 8.03 -10.96
C VAL A 55 9.30 8.65 -11.92
N GLU A 56 10.19 9.52 -11.44
CA GLU A 56 11.32 10.00 -12.24
C GLU A 56 12.45 8.96 -12.27
N THR A 57 12.54 8.16 -11.20
CA THR A 57 13.55 7.13 -10.95
C THR A 57 12.90 5.95 -10.25
N THR A 58 13.32 4.73 -10.60
CA THR A 58 12.88 3.52 -9.88
C THR A 58 13.45 3.56 -8.47
N GLU A 59 12.61 3.91 -7.49
CA GLU A 59 13.03 4.07 -6.10
C GLU A 59 12.39 3.03 -5.20
N LYS A 60 13.21 2.47 -4.30
CA LYS A 60 12.75 1.68 -3.16
C LYS A 60 12.41 2.66 -2.04
N LYS A 61 11.14 2.70 -1.65
CA LYS A 61 10.63 3.62 -0.62
C LYS A 61 9.97 2.83 0.50
N THR A 62 10.27 3.21 1.73
CA THR A 62 9.51 2.77 2.91
C THR A 62 8.51 3.85 3.27
N VAL A 63 7.25 3.47 3.38
CA VAL A 63 6.15 4.35 3.81
C VAL A 63 5.65 3.84 5.15
N MET A 64 5.48 4.77 6.10
CA MET A 64 4.99 4.49 7.44
C MET A 64 3.58 5.05 7.58
N PHE A 65 2.67 4.25 8.13
CA PHE A 65 1.27 4.62 8.31
C PHE A 65 0.76 4.17 9.68
N PRO A 66 0.13 5.06 10.48
CA PRO A 66 -0.43 4.67 11.76
C PRO A 66 -1.69 3.82 11.58
N LEU A 67 -1.75 2.69 12.30
CA LEU A 67 -2.95 1.88 12.45
C LEU A 67 -3.59 2.17 13.80
N ASP A 68 -4.82 2.67 13.79
CA ASP A 68 -5.58 2.97 15.01
C ASP A 68 -6.09 1.71 15.71
N GLU A 69 -6.43 1.82 17.00
CA GLU A 69 -6.95 0.73 17.86
C GLU A 69 -8.23 0.06 17.32
N GLY A 70 -8.91 0.67 16.35
CA GLY A 70 -10.08 0.09 15.67
C GLY A 70 -9.79 -0.58 14.31
N ALA A 71 -8.54 -0.52 13.83
CA ALA A 71 -8.18 -1.11 12.55
C ALA A 71 -8.20 -2.65 12.64
N GLN A 72 -8.98 -3.29 11.76
CA GLN A 72 -9.11 -4.75 11.75
C GLN A 72 -8.50 -5.42 10.52
N ARG A 73 -8.16 -4.62 9.52
CA ARG A 73 -7.56 -5.04 8.25
C ARG A 73 -7.06 -3.81 7.51
N PHE A 74 -6.23 -4.05 6.52
CA PHE A 74 -5.91 -3.08 5.48
C PHE A 74 -5.76 -3.79 4.13
N ALA A 75 -5.80 -3.01 3.06
CA ALA A 75 -5.47 -3.47 1.72
C ALA A 75 -4.48 -2.52 1.06
N VAL A 76 -3.41 -3.08 0.48
CA VAL A 76 -2.50 -2.35 -0.40
C VAL A 76 -3.02 -2.53 -1.83
N VAL A 77 -3.43 -1.43 -2.46
CA VAL A 77 -3.94 -1.41 -3.82
C VAL A 77 -2.88 -0.84 -4.74
N LEU A 78 -2.42 -1.68 -5.66
CA LEU A 78 -1.49 -1.31 -6.73
C LEU A 78 -2.34 -0.98 -7.95
N TYR A 79 -2.42 0.29 -8.31
CA TYR A 79 -3.31 0.79 -9.36
C TYR A 79 -2.53 1.26 -10.58
N HIS A 80 -2.98 0.85 -11.77
CA HIS A 80 -2.41 1.26 -13.06
C HIS A 80 -3.45 1.18 -14.17
N ASP A 81 -4.03 2.33 -14.52
CA ASP A 81 -5.00 2.48 -15.61
C ASP A 81 -4.38 2.91 -16.94
N LYS A 82 -3.09 3.26 -16.95
CA LYS A 82 -2.39 3.76 -18.14
C LYS A 82 -1.55 2.70 -18.84
N ALA A 83 -1.98 1.45 -18.80
CA ALA A 83 -1.25 0.33 -19.39
C ALA A 83 -1.12 0.44 -20.92
N GLU A 84 -2.09 1.07 -21.58
CA GLU A 84 -2.04 1.32 -23.03
C GLU A 84 -0.97 2.35 -23.42
N GLN A 85 -0.70 3.33 -22.55
CA GLN A 85 0.26 4.40 -22.83
C GLN A 85 1.67 4.08 -22.34
N PHE A 86 1.80 3.39 -21.20
CA PHE A 86 3.09 3.19 -20.52
C PHE A 86 3.47 1.70 -20.35
N GLY A 87 2.70 0.79 -20.94
CA GLY A 87 2.92 -0.65 -20.79
C GLY A 87 2.49 -1.20 -19.43
N PRO A 88 2.73 -2.50 -19.17
CA PRO A 88 2.39 -3.11 -17.90
C PRO A 88 3.18 -2.50 -16.74
N ALA A 89 2.52 -2.31 -15.59
CA ALA A 89 3.18 -1.81 -14.39
C ALA A 89 3.83 -2.93 -13.59
N ASN A 90 5.03 -2.65 -13.07
CA ASN A 90 5.75 -3.53 -12.16
C ASN A 90 5.87 -2.89 -10.77
N PHE A 91 5.48 -3.65 -9.76
CA PHE A 91 5.59 -3.29 -8.35
C PHE A 91 6.27 -4.42 -7.61
N ILE A 92 7.18 -4.09 -6.69
CA ILE A 92 7.84 -5.06 -5.81
C ILE A 92 7.57 -4.64 -4.38
N ILE A 93 6.83 -5.45 -3.63
CA ILE A 93 6.68 -5.29 -2.18
C ILE A 93 7.83 -6.06 -1.54
N HIS A 94 8.74 -5.35 -0.88
CA HIS A 94 9.93 -5.92 -0.23
C HIS A 94 9.62 -6.37 1.19
N SER A 95 8.91 -5.55 1.95
CA SER A 95 8.48 -5.87 3.32
C SER A 95 7.18 -5.17 3.67
N ILE A 96 6.43 -5.80 4.56
CA ILE A 96 5.29 -5.23 5.28
C ILE A 96 5.55 -5.57 6.74
N GLU A 97 5.89 -4.57 7.52
CA GLU A 97 6.26 -4.70 8.92
C GLU A 97 5.22 -3.98 9.78
N ILE A 98 4.85 -4.58 10.90
CA ILE A 98 4.10 -3.91 11.96
C ILE A 98 5.07 -3.60 13.09
N ARG A 99 5.08 -2.34 13.53
CA ARG A 99 5.93 -1.88 14.62
C ARG A 99 5.11 -1.30 15.77
N SER A 100 5.59 -1.47 16.99
CA SER A 100 5.06 -0.77 18.15
C SER A 100 5.36 0.73 18.07
N THR A 101 4.72 1.51 18.95
CA THR A 101 5.04 2.95 19.11
C THR A 101 6.48 3.20 19.56
N ASN A 102 7.17 2.17 20.06
CA ASN A 102 8.57 2.23 20.48
C ASN A 102 9.53 1.70 19.38
N ASP A 103 9.05 1.53 18.15
CA ASP A 103 9.80 1.03 16.97
C ASP A 103 10.22 -0.45 17.06
N GLU A 104 9.60 -1.24 17.94
CA GLU A 104 9.82 -2.69 18.01
C GLU A 104 9.03 -3.40 16.90
N ILE A 105 9.70 -4.24 16.11
CA ILE A 105 9.04 -5.04 15.06
C ILE A 105 8.24 -6.18 15.70
N LEU A 106 6.95 -6.21 15.42
CA LEU A 106 6.01 -7.20 15.92
C LEU A 106 5.71 -8.30 14.89
N CYS A 107 5.71 -7.95 13.60
CA CYS A 107 5.41 -8.83 12.46
C CYS A 107 6.11 -8.30 11.22
#